data_AF-A0A0W1AMM6-F1
#
_entry.id   AF-A0A0W1AMM6-F1
#
_cell.length_a   1.000
_cell.length_b   1.000
_cell.length_c   1.000
_cell.angle_alpha   90.00
_cell.angle_beta   90.00
_cell.angle_gamma   90.00
#
_symmetry.space_group_name_H-M   'P 1'
#
loop_
_entity.id
_entity.type
_entity.pdbx_description
1 polymer ?
#
loop_
_entity_poly.entity_id
_entity_poly.type
_entity_poly.pdbx_seq_one_letter_code
_entity_poly.pdbx_strand_id
1 'polypeptide(L)'
;MAGIGFIHFQQVELEHLAGETVFLRLDQLAGLGCCCFCSIQFIVPDRILAQPELLKSFLKATQRGAALVTEQPEQAYELIGQFKPQLRTPLYQKIFIRTLPFFSRTLLNVDRDWDKVARYAKHLTIVDDSYKYTECFTNQYVPKTPYSDLEPISCCIDE
;
A
#
# COMPACT_ATOMS: atom_id res chain seq x y z
N MET A 1 -2.23 -0.50 6.44
CA MET A 1 -1.24 -0.87 5.42
C MET A 1 -1.42 0.07 4.25
N ALA A 2 -0.43 0.91 3.90
CA ALA A 2 -0.52 1.76 2.70
C ALA A 2 0.00 0.99 1.48
N GLY A 3 -0.77 1.04 0.38
CA GLY A 3 -0.37 0.87 -1.03
C GLY A 3 0.18 -0.48 -1.53
N ILE A 4 -0.60 -1.13 -2.40
CA ILE A 4 -0.27 -2.12 -3.46
C ILE A 4 0.92 -3.06 -3.22
N GLY A 5 0.65 -4.36 -3.10
CA GLY A 5 1.69 -5.39 -3.17
C GLY A 5 2.36 -5.42 -4.55
N PHE A 6 3.64 -5.03 -4.60
CA PHE A 6 4.46 -4.95 -5.81
C PHE A 6 4.49 -6.24 -6.65
N ILE A 7 4.34 -7.39 -5.99
CA ILE A 7 4.33 -8.72 -6.63
C ILE A 7 3.22 -8.83 -7.68
N HIS A 8 2.03 -8.27 -7.43
CA HIS A 8 0.90 -8.41 -8.36
C HIS A 8 1.07 -7.56 -9.62
N PHE A 9 1.71 -6.39 -9.49
CA PHE A 9 2.05 -5.55 -10.63
C PHE A 9 3.07 -6.26 -11.52
N GLN A 10 4.19 -6.68 -10.94
CA GLN A 10 5.29 -7.30 -11.68
C GLN A 10 4.91 -8.66 -12.27
N GLN A 11 4.11 -9.44 -11.55
CA GLN A 11 3.64 -10.72 -12.06
C GLN A 11 2.82 -10.56 -13.33
N VAL A 12 1.92 -9.57 -13.39
CA VAL A 12 1.11 -9.34 -14.60
C VAL A 12 1.99 -8.89 -15.78
N GLU A 13 3.00 -8.07 -15.54
CA GLU A 13 3.95 -7.66 -16.59
C GLU A 13 4.78 -8.85 -17.10
N LEU A 14 5.32 -9.67 -16.21
CA LEU A 14 6.08 -10.87 -16.61
C LEU A 14 5.20 -11.90 -17.30
N GLU A 15 3.96 -12.10 -16.82
CA GLU A 15 2.98 -12.95 -17.48
C GLU A 15 2.69 -12.50 -18.92
N HIS A 16 2.65 -11.19 -19.14
CA HIS A 16 2.45 -10.62 -20.47
C HIS A 16 3.65 -10.82 -21.39
N LEU A 17 4.87 -10.76 -20.86
CA LEU A 17 6.11 -10.86 -21.65
C LEU A 17 6.54 -12.31 -21.92
N ALA A 18 6.35 -13.22 -20.95
CA ALA A 18 6.94 -14.55 -20.95
C ALA A 18 5.94 -15.70 -20.77
N GLY A 19 4.64 -15.40 -20.61
CA GLY A 19 3.62 -16.40 -20.30
C GLY A 19 3.58 -16.73 -18.80
N GLU A 20 2.95 -17.85 -18.44
CA GLU A 20 2.71 -18.21 -17.03
C GLU A 20 3.99 -18.12 -16.18
N THR A 21 3.94 -17.29 -15.13
CA THR A 21 5.10 -16.97 -14.30
C THR A 21 4.80 -17.26 -12.84
N VAL A 22 5.73 -17.95 -12.17
CA VAL A 22 5.66 -18.25 -10.73
C VAL A 22 6.63 -17.35 -9.98
N PHE A 23 6.13 -16.62 -8.98
CA PHE A 23 6.96 -15.86 -8.05
C PHE A 23 7.28 -16.70 -6.81
N LEU A 24 8.55 -16.79 -6.46
CA LEU A 24 8.97 -17.24 -5.14
C LEU A 24 8.67 -16.13 -4.14
N ARG A 25 7.75 -16.38 -3.20
CA ARG A 25 7.41 -15.32 -2.23
C ARG A 25 8.48 -15.23 -1.15
N LEU A 26 9.15 -14.08 -1.08
CA LEU A 26 10.18 -13.79 -0.09
C LEU A 26 9.67 -13.93 1.35
N ASP A 27 8.40 -13.62 1.62
CA ASP A 27 7.83 -13.78 2.96
C ASP A 27 7.72 -15.24 3.39
N GLN A 28 7.50 -16.17 2.45
CA GLN A 28 7.52 -17.60 2.71
C GLN A 28 8.97 -18.09 2.91
N LEU A 29 9.90 -17.60 2.08
CA LEU A 29 11.32 -17.96 2.19
C LEU A 29 11.96 -17.45 3.50
N ALA A 30 11.56 -16.26 3.96
CA ALA A 30 12.06 -15.63 5.17
C ALA A 30 11.23 -15.97 6.43
N GLY A 31 10.20 -16.81 6.33
CA GLY A 31 9.34 -17.20 7.45
C GLY A 31 8.55 -16.04 8.08
N LEU A 32 8.26 -14.98 7.32
CA LEU A 32 7.60 -13.76 7.80
C LEU A 32 6.07 -13.89 7.86
N GLY A 33 5.50 -14.84 7.12
CA GLY A 33 4.06 -15.14 7.07
C GLY A 33 3.19 -14.12 6.31
N CYS A 34 3.71 -12.92 6.04
CA CYS A 34 3.07 -11.88 5.22
C CYS A 34 4.11 -11.05 4.46
N CYS A 35 3.74 -10.47 3.31
CA CYS A 35 4.53 -9.46 2.57
C CYS A 35 4.47 -8.09 3.26
N CYS A 36 4.55 -8.05 4.60
CA CYS A 36 4.35 -6.83 5.38
C CYS A 36 5.39 -5.73 5.03
N PHE A 37 6.61 -6.13 4.64
CA PHE A 37 7.69 -5.25 4.16
C PHE A 37 7.41 -4.60 2.80
N CYS A 38 6.44 -5.10 2.03
CA CYS A 38 6.16 -4.68 0.66
C CYS A 38 5.20 -3.47 0.57
N SER A 39 4.73 -2.98 1.72
CA SER A 39 3.70 -1.94 1.81
C SER A 39 4.25 -0.57 1.37
N ILE A 40 3.63 0.07 0.37
CA ILE A 40 4.02 1.38 -0.14
C ILE A 40 3.48 2.51 0.75
N GLN A 41 4.37 3.24 1.44
CA GLN A 41 4.01 4.28 2.40
C GLN A 41 3.96 5.69 1.80
N PHE A 42 3.13 6.56 2.40
CA PHE A 42 3.28 8.00 2.27
C PHE A 42 4.29 8.51 3.29
N ILE A 43 5.33 9.19 2.81
CA ILE A 43 6.42 9.72 3.65
C ILE A 43 6.50 11.23 3.43
N VAL A 44 6.72 11.97 4.52
CA VAL A 44 6.83 13.43 4.51
C VAL A 44 8.04 13.85 5.34
N PRO A 45 8.72 14.97 4.98
CA PRO A 45 9.79 15.51 5.82
C PRO A 45 9.22 16.25 7.04
N ASP A 46 10.01 16.37 8.11
CA ASP A 46 9.59 16.97 9.39
C ASP A 46 9.02 18.38 9.27
N ARG A 47 9.54 19.19 8.33
CA ARG A 47 9.00 20.54 8.04
C ARG A 47 7.53 20.54 7.61
N ILE A 48 7.05 19.44 7.02
CA ILE A 48 5.64 19.26 6.64
C ILE A 48 4.85 18.66 7.81
N LEU A 49 5.48 17.86 8.69
CA LEU A 49 4.87 17.43 9.97
C LEU A 49 4.46 18.60 10.85
N ALA A 50 5.19 19.72 10.78
CA ALA A 50 4.83 20.98 11.45
C ALA A 50 3.59 21.67 10.85
N GLN A 51 3.00 21.16 9.76
CA GLN A 51 1.82 21.71 9.08
C GLN A 51 0.62 20.73 9.16
N PRO A 52 -0.01 20.59 10.34
CA PRO A 52 -1.00 19.54 10.60
C PRO A 52 -2.24 19.65 9.71
N GLU A 53 -2.70 20.86 9.39
CA GLU A 53 -3.90 21.05 8.56
C GLU A 53 -3.66 20.68 7.09
N LEU A 54 -2.45 20.89 6.58
CA LEU A 54 -2.05 20.41 5.25
C LEU A 54 -2.06 18.88 5.21
N LEU A 55 -1.49 18.22 6.22
CA LEU A 55 -1.46 16.76 6.30
C LEU A 55 -2.84 16.13 6.41
N LYS A 56 -3.69 16.65 7.30
CA LYS A 56 -5.08 16.17 7.44
C LYS A 56 -5.84 16.34 6.13
N SER A 57 -5.69 17.49 5.46
CA SER A 57 -6.36 17.76 4.19
C SER A 57 -5.87 16.84 3.08
N PHE A 58 -4.55 16.62 2.99
CA PHE A 58 -3.95 15.69 2.05
C PHE A 58 -4.45 14.26 2.27
N LEU A 59 -4.36 13.75 3.50
CA LEU A 59 -4.80 12.38 3.82
C LEU A 59 -6.30 12.19 3.63
N LYS A 60 -7.11 13.20 3.93
CA LYS A 60 -8.55 13.21 3.65
C LYS A 60 -8.83 13.11 2.14
N ALA A 61 -8.13 13.89 1.32
CA ALA A 61 -8.27 13.83 -0.14
C ALA A 61 -7.82 12.47 -0.68
N THR A 62 -6.69 11.95 -0.19
CA THR A 62 -6.16 10.64 -0.56
C THR A 62 -7.12 9.51 -0.18
N GLN A 63 -7.70 9.52 1.02
CA GLN A 63 -8.65 8.49 1.45
C GLN A 63 -9.93 8.51 0.61
N ARG A 64 -10.40 9.70 0.21
CA ARG A 64 -11.52 9.82 -0.75
C ARG A 64 -11.17 9.26 -2.13
N GLY A 65 -9.96 9.53 -2.62
CA GLY A 65 -9.47 8.94 -3.86
C GLY A 65 -9.38 7.41 -3.77
N ALA A 66 -8.90 6.89 -2.65
CA ALA A 66 -8.86 5.45 -2.39
C ALA A 66 -10.27 4.83 -2.36
N ALA A 67 -11.24 5.50 -1.71
CA ALA A 67 -12.64 5.06 -1.70
C ALA A 67 -13.23 5.01 -3.12
N LEU A 68 -13.00 6.05 -3.95
CA LEU A 68 -13.41 6.05 -5.35
C LEU A 68 -12.81 4.87 -6.13
N VAL A 69 -11.52 4.58 -5.94
CA VAL A 69 -10.84 3.44 -6.58
C VAL A 69 -11.47 2.12 -6.18
N THR A 70 -11.84 1.94 -4.91
CA THR A 70 -12.42 0.69 -4.42
C THR A 70 -13.90 0.52 -4.77
N GLU A 71 -14.67 1.60 -4.79
CA GLU A 71 -16.12 1.55 -5.00
C GLU A 71 -16.51 1.67 -6.47
N GLN A 72 -15.76 2.45 -7.23
CA GLN A 72 -16.03 2.74 -8.65
C GLN A 72 -14.75 2.54 -9.47
N PRO A 73 -14.19 1.31 -9.49
CA PRO A 73 -12.89 1.03 -10.10
C PRO A 73 -12.83 1.38 -11.59
N GLU A 74 -13.90 1.15 -12.35
CA GLU A 74 -13.97 1.48 -13.78
C GLU A 74 -13.86 2.99 -14.01
N GLN A 75 -14.61 3.79 -13.24
CA GLN A 75 -14.54 5.25 -13.29
C GLN A 75 -13.15 5.74 -12.88
N ALA A 76 -12.59 5.18 -11.81
CA ALA A 76 -11.27 5.55 -11.32
C ALA A 76 -10.17 5.27 -12.37
N TYR A 77 -10.24 4.11 -13.03
CA TYR A 77 -9.30 3.76 -14.10
C TYR A 77 -9.43 4.68 -15.31
N GLU A 78 -10.65 5.04 -15.72
CA GLU A 78 -10.86 6.00 -16.80
C GLU A 78 -10.27 7.38 -16.47
N LEU A 79 -10.44 7.87 -15.24
CA LEU A 79 -9.81 9.10 -14.79
C LEU A 79 -8.29 9.01 -14.86
N ILE A 80 -7.69 7.92 -14.37
CA ILE A 80 -6.25 7.67 -14.50
C ILE A 80 -5.82 7.72 -15.97
N GLY A 81 -6.58 7.10 -16.87
CA GLY A 81 -6.33 7.10 -18.31
C GLY A 81 -6.47 8.47 -18.97
N GLN A 82 -7.33 9.36 -18.47
CA GLN A 82 -7.41 10.75 -18.94
C GLN A 82 -6.15 11.55 -18.56
N PHE A 83 -5.64 11.37 -17.34
CA PHE A 83 -4.43 12.05 -16.86
C PHE A 83 -3.13 11.42 -17.38
N LYS A 84 -3.14 10.11 -17.66
CA LYS A 84 -2.00 9.32 -18.15
C LYS A 84 -2.47 8.40 -19.29
N PRO A 85 -2.66 8.93 -20.51
CA PRO A 85 -3.15 8.14 -21.65
C PRO A 85 -2.34 6.90 -21.97
N GLN A 86 -1.04 6.89 -21.66
CA GLN A 86 -0.18 5.71 -21.82
C GLN A 86 -0.59 4.51 -20.96
N LEU A 87 -1.36 4.73 -19.89
CA LEU A 87 -1.88 3.66 -19.05
C LEU A 87 -3.16 3.03 -19.64
N ARG A 88 -3.74 3.57 -20.73
CA ARG A 88 -4.95 3.02 -21.36
C ARG A 88 -4.63 1.81 -22.25
N THR A 89 -4.07 0.77 -21.65
CA THR A 89 -3.77 -0.50 -22.33
C THR A 89 -4.44 -1.67 -21.62
N PRO A 90 -4.72 -2.78 -22.33
CA PRO A 90 -5.24 -3.99 -21.69
C PRO A 90 -4.33 -4.51 -20.56
N LEU A 91 -3.00 -4.33 -20.70
CA LEU A 91 -2.02 -4.71 -19.69
C LEU A 91 -2.21 -3.92 -18.39
N TYR A 92 -2.22 -2.58 -18.48
CA TYR A 92 -2.39 -1.72 -17.30
C TYR A 92 -3.78 -1.84 -16.68
N GLN A 93 -4.80 -2.18 -17.48
CA GLN A 93 -6.13 -2.47 -16.96
C GLN A 93 -6.12 -3.75 -16.12
N LYS A 94 -5.46 -4.81 -16.61
CA LYS A 94 -5.26 -6.06 -15.86
C LYS A 94 -4.48 -5.82 -14.57
N ILE A 95 -3.40 -5.02 -14.63
CA ILE A 95 -2.64 -4.60 -13.45
C ILE A 95 -3.54 -3.88 -12.45
N PHE A 96 -4.26 -2.86 -12.89
CA PHE A 96 -5.15 -2.07 -12.03
C PHE A 96 -6.12 -2.98 -11.26
N ILE A 97 -6.86 -3.83 -11.98
CA ILE A 97 -7.83 -4.78 -11.40
C ILE A 97 -7.17 -5.72 -10.39
N ARG A 98 -6.00 -6.28 -10.71
CA ARG A 98 -5.25 -7.19 -9.82
C ARG A 98 -4.74 -6.50 -8.55
N THR A 99 -4.49 -5.19 -8.62
CA THR A 99 -4.00 -4.41 -7.48
C THR A 99 -5.10 -3.86 -6.58
N LEU A 100 -6.37 -3.80 -7.05
CA LEU A 100 -7.51 -3.27 -6.29
C LEU A 100 -7.64 -3.83 -4.86
N PRO A 101 -7.50 -5.15 -4.60
CA PRO A 101 -7.64 -5.68 -3.25
C PRO A 101 -6.60 -5.14 -2.24
N PHE A 102 -5.49 -4.58 -2.73
CA PHE A 102 -4.37 -4.09 -1.90
C PHE A 102 -4.42 -2.58 -1.66
N PHE A 103 -5.42 -1.88 -2.19
CA PHE A 103 -5.62 -0.47 -1.86
C PHE A 103 -6.05 -0.34 -0.41
N SER A 104 -5.34 0.51 0.32
CA SER A 104 -5.66 0.83 1.70
C SER A 104 -6.95 1.61 1.80
N ARG A 105 -7.88 1.13 2.63
CA ARG A 105 -9.16 1.83 2.89
C ARG A 105 -9.06 2.83 4.03
N THR A 106 -8.20 2.54 5.01
CA THR A 106 -8.04 3.36 6.21
C THR A 106 -6.82 4.27 6.14
N LEU A 107 -5.82 3.97 5.30
CA LEU A 107 -4.49 4.60 5.29
C LEU A 107 -3.70 4.42 6.60
N LEU A 108 -4.19 3.61 7.55
CA LEU A 108 -3.52 3.43 8.84
C LEU A 108 -2.21 2.67 8.68
N ASN A 109 -1.20 3.11 9.41
CA ASN A 109 -0.04 2.29 9.74
C ASN A 109 -0.45 1.19 10.73
N VAL A 110 0.07 -0.02 10.54
CA VAL A 110 -0.26 -1.20 11.36
C VAL A 110 0.96 -1.56 12.19
N ASP A 111 0.88 -1.37 13.50
CA ASP A 111 2.03 -1.54 14.42
C ASP A 111 2.65 -2.93 14.32
N ARG A 112 1.83 -3.99 14.23
CA ARG A 112 2.30 -5.36 14.05
C ARG A 112 3.19 -5.52 12.81
N ASP A 113 2.81 -4.89 11.70
CA ASP A 113 3.53 -5.02 10.44
C ASP A 113 4.86 -4.25 10.54
N TRP A 114 4.85 -3.07 11.15
CA TRP A 114 6.06 -2.30 11.45
C TRP A 114 7.02 -3.05 12.38
N ASP A 115 6.51 -3.71 13.43
CA ASP A 115 7.32 -4.54 14.33
C ASP A 115 8.01 -5.69 13.58
N LYS A 116 7.25 -6.43 12.78
CA LYS A 116 7.80 -7.53 11.97
C LYS A 116 8.89 -7.04 11.02
N VAL A 117 8.67 -5.91 10.34
CA VAL A 117 9.65 -5.31 9.43
C VAL A 117 10.88 -4.83 10.18
N ALA A 118 10.72 -4.19 11.35
CA ALA A 118 11.84 -3.72 12.16
C ALA A 118 12.71 -4.89 12.65
N ARG A 119 12.09 -5.98 13.13
CA ARG A 119 12.81 -7.21 13.52
C ARG A 119 13.54 -7.84 12.33
N TYR A 120 12.91 -7.86 11.16
CA TYR A 120 13.55 -8.37 9.96
C TYR A 120 14.73 -7.50 9.51
N ALA A 121 14.60 -6.17 9.57
CA ALA A 121 15.69 -5.25 9.27
C ALA A 121 16.89 -5.39 10.23
N LYS A 122 16.64 -5.65 11.52
CA LYS A 122 17.68 -5.98 12.51
C LYS A 122 18.37 -7.30 12.18
N HIS A 123 17.60 -8.33 11.83
CA HIS A 123 18.14 -9.62 11.42
C HIS A 123 19.03 -9.50 10.18
N LEU A 124 18.66 -8.65 9.22
CA LEU A 124 19.47 -8.32 8.05
C LEU A 124 20.61 -7.33 8.33
N THR A 125 20.83 -6.92 9.57
CA THR A 125 21.86 -5.95 10.00
C THR A 125 21.78 -4.59 9.29
N ILE A 126 20.59 -4.21 8.82
CA ILE A 126 20.35 -2.91 8.16
C ILE A 126 20.23 -1.79 9.21
N VAL A 127 19.65 -2.13 10.36
CA VAL A 127 19.49 -1.25 11.52
C VAL A 127 19.99 -1.96 12.77
N ASP A 128 20.43 -1.19 13.76
CA ASP A 128 20.90 -1.72 15.03
C ASP A 128 19.77 -1.89 16.06
N ASP A 129 20.11 -2.41 17.24
CA ASP A 129 19.13 -2.65 18.31
C ASP A 129 18.53 -1.38 18.90
N SER A 130 19.21 -0.23 18.77
CA SER A 130 18.75 1.08 19.22
C SER A 130 17.69 1.70 18.30
N TYR A 131 17.49 1.14 17.10
CA TYR A 131 16.50 1.62 16.15
C TYR A 131 15.07 1.51 16.70
N LYS A 132 14.41 2.66 16.84
CA LYS A 132 13.02 2.81 17.33
C LYS A 132 12.07 3.10 16.18
N TYR A 133 11.53 2.04 15.58
CA TYR A 133 10.60 2.16 14.46
C TYR A 133 9.31 2.94 14.80
N THR A 134 8.91 2.99 16.07
CA THR A 134 7.71 3.70 16.54
C THR A 134 7.82 5.21 16.38
N GLU A 135 9.04 5.74 16.23
CA GLU A 135 9.28 7.17 15.95
C GLU A 135 9.19 7.49 14.44
N CYS A 136 9.07 6.46 13.58
CA CYS A 136 9.14 6.61 12.12
C CYS A 136 7.77 6.70 11.44
N PHE A 137 6.66 6.56 12.16
CA PHE A 137 5.32 6.69 11.59
C PHE A 137 4.35 7.32 12.59
N THR A 138 3.23 7.85 12.08
CA THR A 138 2.15 8.36 12.92
C THR A 138 0.80 8.20 12.23
N ASN A 139 -0.22 7.88 13.00
CA ASN A 139 -1.61 7.80 12.54
C ASN A 139 -2.45 9.02 12.95
N GLN A 140 -1.86 10.00 13.65
CA GLN A 140 -2.61 11.12 14.25
C GLN A 140 -3.33 12.03 13.24
N TYR A 141 -2.89 12.01 11.98
CA TYR A 141 -3.44 12.84 10.90
C TYR A 141 -4.42 12.08 10.00
N VAL A 142 -4.56 10.77 10.19
CA VAL A 142 -5.45 9.92 9.39
C VAL A 142 -6.91 10.22 9.77
N PRO A 143 -7.84 10.33 8.80
CA PRO A 143 -9.25 10.51 9.12
C PRO A 143 -9.79 9.33 9.94
N LYS A 144 -10.55 9.64 11.01
CA LYS A 144 -11.07 8.64 11.96
C LYS A 144 -12.08 7.67 11.34
N THR A 145 -12.87 8.16 10.39
CA THR A 145 -13.91 7.39 9.72
C THR A 145 -13.48 7.18 8.27
N PRO A 146 -13.38 5.93 7.80
CA PRO A 146 -13.16 5.65 6.38
C PRO A 146 -14.27 6.28 5.53
N TYR A 147 -13.93 6.70 4.31
CA TYR A 147 -14.94 7.17 3.35
C TYR A 147 -15.65 6.03 2.62
N SER A 148 -15.12 4.81 2.73
CA SER A 148 -15.71 3.64 2.11
C SER A 148 -16.31 2.72 3.16
N ASP A 149 -17.55 2.30 2.91
CA ASP A 149 -18.30 1.35 3.74
C ASP A 149 -18.03 -0.11 3.36
N LEU A 150 -17.18 -0.35 2.36
CA LEU A 150 -16.83 -1.71 1.94
C LEU A 150 -15.94 -2.38 3.00
N GLU A 151 -16.23 -3.65 3.30
CA GLU A 151 -15.41 -4.49 4.19
C GLU A 151 -14.14 -5.02 3.51
N PRO A 152 -12.95 -4.92 4.14
CA PRO A 152 -11.69 -5.32 3.51
C PRO A 152 -11.73 -6.77 3.02
N ILE A 153 -11.39 -6.99 1.74
CA ILE A 153 -11.39 -8.33 1.14
C ILE A 153 -10.18 -9.16 1.64
N SER A 154 -9.11 -8.48 2.01
CA SER A 154 -7.86 -9.05 2.50
C SER A 154 -7.22 -8.03 3.41
N CYS A 155 -7.73 -7.95 4.63
CA CYS A 155 -6.94 -7.39 5.70
C CYS A 155 -6.26 -8.57 6.38
N CYS A 156 -4.94 -8.48 6.56
CA CYS A 156 -4.26 -9.31 7.56
C CYS A 156 -4.75 -8.93 8.99
N ILE A 157 -6.03 -8.66 9.22
CA ILE A 157 -6.62 -8.17 10.48
C ILE A 157 -7.45 -9.27 11.17
N ASP A 158 -7.50 -10.49 10.62
CA ASP A 158 -8.04 -11.61 11.39
C ASP A 158 -6.92 -12.23 12.25
N GLU A 159 -7.01 -11.89 13.54
CA GLU A 159 -6.37 -12.43 14.76
C GLU A 159 -4.87 -12.76 14.74
#